data_AF-A0A832MU42-F1
#
_entry.id   AF-A0A832MU42-F1
#
_cell.length_a   1.000
_cell.length_b   1.000
_cell.length_c   1.000
_cell.angle_alpha   90.00
_cell.angle_beta   90.00
_cell.angle_gamma   90.00
#
_symmetry.space_group_name_H-M   'P 1'
#
loop_
_entity.id
_entity.type
_entity.pdbx_description
1 polymer ?
#
loop_
_entity_poly.entity_id
_entity_poly.type
_entity_poly.pdbx_seq_one_letter_code
_entity_poly.pdbx_strand_id
1 'polypeptide(L)' 'MIAHEIDYNIYGEEMQYVEIELDPQEAVVAESGSFMMMDDGIKMDTIFGDGS' A
#
# COMPACT_ATOMS: atom_id res chain seq x y z
N MET A 1 -7.50 -16.70 4.77
CA MET A 1 -6.19 -16.05 5.02
C MET A 1 -6.41 -15.03 6.13
N ILE A 2 -5.46 -14.90 7.05
CA ILE A 2 -5.46 -13.82 8.03
C ILE A 2 -4.62 -12.72 7.39
N ALA A 3 -5.22 -11.56 7.12
CA ALA A 3 -4.47 -10.40 6.67
C ALA A 3 -3.58 -9.90 7.82
N HIS A 4 -2.42 -9.33 7.48
CA HIS A 4 -1.58 -8.69 8.49
C HIS A 4 -2.27 -7.44 9.04
N GLU A 5 -1.94 -7.11 10.29
CA GLU A 5 -2.31 -5.82 10.86
C GLU A 5 -1.27 -4.82 10.36
N ILE A 6 -1.73 -3.77 9.69
CA ILE A 6 -0.87 -2.81 8.97
C ILE A 6 -0.98 -1.44 9.64
N ASP A 7 0.15 -0.76 9.79
CA ASP A 7 0.22 0.62 10.25
C ASP A 7 0.02 1.61 9.08
N TYR A 8 -0.83 2.62 9.29
CA TYR A 8 -1.11 3.63 8.28
C TYR A 8 -1.36 5.01 8.90
N ASN A 9 -1.09 6.05 8.11
CA ASN A 9 -1.39 7.44 8.44
C ASN A 9 -2.07 8.15 7.27
N ILE A 10 -3.08 8.97 7.56
CA ILE A 10 -3.76 9.78 6.54
C ILE A 10 -3.25 11.21 6.63
N TYR A 11 -2.80 11.73 5.49
CA TYR A 11 -2.25 13.07 5.36
C TYR A 11 -3.08 13.93 4.42
N GLY A 12 -2.93 15.24 4.57
CA GLY A 12 -3.56 16.26 3.72
C GLY A 12 -4.96 16.67 4.20
N GLU A 13 -5.33 17.91 3.87
CA GLU A 13 -6.69 18.42 4.12
C GLU A 13 -7.51 18.45 2.84
N GLU A 14 -7.02 19.13 1.80
CA GLU A 14 -7.70 19.22 0.49
C GLU A 14 -7.35 18.08 -0.47
N MET A 15 -6.09 17.63 -0.47
CA MET A 15 -5.63 16.47 -1.23
C MET A 15 -5.15 15.39 -0.26
N GLN A 16 -6.02 14.42 -0.01
CA GLN A 16 -5.76 13.38 0.96
C GLN A 16 -5.02 12.20 0.33
N TYR A 17 -4.10 11.62 1.07
CA TYR A 17 -3.44 10.37 0.73
C TYR A 17 -3.20 9.54 2.00
N VAL A 18 -3.07 8.23 1.81
CA VAL A 18 -2.71 7.29 2.87
C VAL A 18 -1.26 6.87 2.69
N GLU A 19 -0.48 7.00 3.74
CA GLU A 19 0.84 6.40 3.87
C GLU A 19 0.69 5.08 4.61
N ILE A 20 1.41 4.06 4.15
CA ILE A 20 1.37 2.71 4.70
C ILE A 20 2.80 2.30 5.02
N GLU A 21 3.03 1.88 6.26
CA GLU A 21 4.30 1.30 6.69
C GLU A 21 4.22 -0.23 6.50
N LEU A 22 5.28 -0.82 5.97
CA LEU A 22 5.37 -2.26 5.73
C LEU A 22 6.52 -2.83 6.51
N ASP A 23 6.21 -3.76 7.42
CA ASP A 23 7.23 -4.60 8.02
C ASP A 23 7.81 -5.57 6.99
N PRO A 24 9.00 -6.14 7.26
CA PRO A 24 9.56 -7.17 6.40
C PRO A 24 8.57 -8.31 6.15
N GLN A 25 8.31 -8.63 4.88
CA GLN A 25 7.36 -9.64 4.40
C GLN A 25 5.88 -9.23 4.42
N GLU A 26 5.58 -7.97 4.72
CA GLU A 26 4.24 -7.43 4.52
C GLU A 26 4.01 -6.96 3.09
N ALA A 27 2.73 -6.93 2.70
CA ALA A 27 2.30 -6.46 1.41
C ALA A 27 0.93 -5.82 1.51
N VAL A 28 0.70 -4.82 0.67
CA VAL A 28 -0.61 -4.21 0.49
C VAL A 28 -1.01 -4.29 -0.98
N VAL A 29 -2.27 -4.62 -1.20
CA VAL A 29 -2.91 -4.58 -2.51
C VAL A 29 -3.63 -3.26 -2.65
N ALA A 30 -3.36 -2.53 -3.73
CA ALA A 30 -3.99 -1.25 -4.04
C ALA A 30 -4.51 -1.25 -5.48
N GLU A 31 -5.51 -0.40 -5.75
CA GLU A 31 -6.05 -0.25 -7.09
C GLU A 31 -5.03 0.42 -8.02
N SER A 32 -4.95 -0.04 -9.27
CA SER A 32 -4.11 0.57 -10.29
C SER A 32 -4.39 2.07 -10.43
N GLY A 33 -3.36 2.90 -10.29
CA GLY A 33 -3.46 4.35 -10.38
C GLY A 33 -3.71 5.07 -9.05
N SER A 34 -3.98 4.34 -7.97
CA SER A 34 -4.01 4.92 -6.61
C SER A 34 -2.62 5.07 -5.98
N PHE A 35 -1.65 4.31 -6.49
CA PHE A 35 -0.28 4.32 -6.00
C PHE A 35 0.46 5.60 -6.42
N MET A 36 1.01 6.32 -5.43
CA MET A 36 1.64 7.63 -5.62
C MET A 36 3.17 7.55 -5.59
N MET A 37 3.73 6.99 -4.53
CA MET A 37 5.17 6.95 -4.26
C MET A 37 5.52 5.77 -3.34
N MET A 38 6.79 5.38 -3.33
CA MET A 38 7.37 4.39 -2.41
C MET A 38 8.81 4.73 -2.06
N ASP A 39 9.25 4.24 -0.92
CA ASP A 39 10.64 4.27 -0.50
C ASP A 39 11.49 3.18 -1.15
N ASP A 40 12.81 3.40 -1.14
CA ASP A 40 13.79 2.43 -1.60
C ASP A 40 13.68 1.11 -0.82
N GLY A 41 13.61 -0.01 -1.54
CA GLY A 41 13.50 -1.35 -0.96
C GLY A 41 12.09 -1.94 -1.00
N ILE A 42 11.07 -1.13 -1.25
CA ILE A 42 9.72 -1.63 -1.56
C ILE A 42 9.67 -2.18 -2.99
N LYS A 43 9.00 -3.32 -3.15
CA LYS A 43 8.78 -3.95 -4.46
C LYS A 43 7.33 -3.78 -4.89
N MET A 44 7.14 -3.37 -6.14
CA MET A 44 5.83 -3.28 -6.77
C MET A 44 5.66 -4.44 -7.74
N ASP A 45 4.58 -5.20 -7.55
CA ASP A 45 4.12 -6.22 -8.49
C ASP A 45 2.73 -5.84 -9.00
N THR A 46 2.50 -6.03 -10.30
CA THR A 46 1.17 -5.85 -10.91
C THR A 46 0.55 -7.19 -11.20
N ILE A 47 -0.66 -7.42 -10.70
CA ILE A 47 -1.42 -8.64 -10.94
C ILE A 47 -2.74 -8.31 -11.63
N PHE A 48 -3.17 -9.17 -12.55
CA PHE A 48 -4.51 -9.10 -13.12
C PHE A 48 -5.49 -9.85 -12.22
N GLY A 49 -6.44 -9.14 -11.60
CA GLY A 49 -7.40 -9.71 -10.65
C GLY A 49 -7.57 -8.84 -9.41
N ASP A 50 -8.20 -9.36 -8.36
CA ASP A 50 -8.45 -8.65 -7.09
C ASP A 50 -7.39 -8.90 -6.01
N GLY A 51 -6.35 -9.69 -6.32
CA GLY A 51 -5.26 -9.97 -5.40
C GLY A 51 -5.61 -10.79 -4.16
N SER A 52 -6.71 -11.55 -4.21
CA SER A 52 -7.20 -12.41 -3.12
C SER A 52 -6.54 -13.80 -3.01
#